data_AF-A0A7J8GMS8-F1
#
_entry.id   AF-A0A7J8GMS8-F1
#
_cell.length_a   1.000
_cell.length_b   1.000
_cell.length_c   1.000
_cell.angle_alpha   90.00
_cell.angle_beta   90.00
_cell.angle_gamma   90.00
#
_symmetry.space_group_name_H-M   'P 1'
#
loop_
_entity.id
_entity.type
_entity.pdbx_description
1 polymer ?
#
loop_
_entity_poly.entity_id
_entity_poly.type
_entity_poly.pdbx_seq_one_letter_code
_entity_poly.pdbx_strand_id
1 'polypeptide(L)'
;MILNRSIKPMKEEDVRHTDAGVKVAFLKKCKEAGLLSDLFEEILRKLHLIHDRIMEETTSESDYEEIGTSLFDCRLFEDTFVHFQEALEKNIHQFEEKQQQLKEEIELLQDLKQTLCSVQGNRDHRSSPTSMSSLSS
;
A
#
# COMPACT_ATOMS: atom_id res chain seq x y z
N MET A 1 7.27 -47.01 -57.16
CA MET A 1 7.07 -47.31 -55.73
C MET A 1 7.80 -46.23 -54.93
N ILE A 2 7.04 -45.35 -54.28
CA ILE A 2 7.58 -44.26 -53.45
C ILE A 2 7.67 -44.79 -52.02
N LEU A 3 8.88 -44.77 -51.46
CA LEU A 3 9.14 -45.20 -50.09
C LEU A 3 8.70 -44.09 -49.13
N ASN A 4 7.56 -44.27 -48.47
CA ASN A 4 7.06 -43.36 -47.45
C ASN A 4 8.02 -43.36 -46.24
N ARG A 5 8.84 -42.32 -46.14
CA ARG A 5 9.61 -41.97 -44.94
C ARG A 5 8.63 -41.46 -43.89
N SER A 6 8.29 -42.33 -42.93
CA SER A 6 7.51 -41.95 -41.76
C SER A 6 8.30 -40.92 -40.94
N ILE A 7 7.89 -39.66 -41.01
CA ILE A 7 8.39 -38.57 -40.16
C ILE A 7 7.76 -38.81 -38.79
N LYS A 8 8.57 -39.28 -37.85
CA LYS A 8 8.20 -39.39 -36.44
C LYS A 8 8.09 -37.97 -35.88
N PRO A 9 6.95 -37.51 -35.33
CA PRO A 9 6.89 -36.21 -34.69
C PRO A 9 7.82 -36.24 -33.47
N MET A 10 8.79 -35.32 -33.47
CA MET A 10 9.65 -35.05 -32.33
C MET A 10 8.72 -34.53 -31.23
N LYS A 11 8.58 -35.29 -30.14
CA LYS A 11 7.80 -34.87 -28.99
C LYS A 11 8.44 -33.61 -28.41
N GLU A 12 7.74 -32.49 -28.50
CA GLU A 12 7.91 -31.33 -27.62
C GLU A 12 7.41 -31.68 -26.21
N GLU A 13 8.08 -32.63 -25.57
CA GLU A 13 7.93 -32.92 -24.15
C GLU A 13 9.35 -33.00 -23.60
N ASP A 14 9.74 -31.97 -22.82
CA ASP A 14 10.79 -32.02 -21.76
C ASP A 14 11.64 -30.73 -21.61
N VAL A 15 11.08 -29.52 -21.85
CA VAL A 15 11.77 -28.26 -21.49
C VAL A 15 11.36 -27.73 -20.11
N ARG A 16 10.13 -28.04 -19.67
CA ARG A 16 9.59 -27.56 -18.37
C ARG A 16 10.06 -28.39 -17.17
N HIS A 17 10.41 -29.66 -17.35
CA HIS A 17 10.93 -30.50 -16.25
C HIS A 17 12.45 -30.33 -16.05
N THR A 18 13.18 -29.90 -17.09
CA THR A 18 14.63 -29.65 -17.05
C THR A 18 14.97 -28.39 -16.23
N ASP A 19 14.22 -27.29 -16.38
CA ASP A 19 14.50 -26.03 -15.67
C ASP A 19 14.32 -26.15 -14.14
N ALA A 20 13.21 -26.74 -13.68
CA ALA A 20 12.98 -26.98 -12.26
C ALA A 20 14.02 -27.95 -11.66
N GLY A 21 14.38 -28.99 -12.41
CA GLY A 21 15.42 -29.95 -12.00
C GLY A 21 16.79 -29.28 -11.84
N VAL A 22 17.18 -28.40 -12.76
CA VAL A 22 18.44 -27.63 -12.69
C VAL A 22 18.44 -26.68 -11.49
N LYS A 23 17.35 -25.96 -11.24
CA LYS A 23 17.20 -25.05 -10.08
C LYS A 23 17.32 -25.81 -8.76
N VAL A 24 16.65 -26.96 -8.62
CA VAL A 24 16.74 -27.81 -7.42
C VAL A 24 18.17 -28.34 -7.24
N ALA A 25 18.79 -28.81 -8.32
CA ALA A 25 20.15 -29.34 -8.27
C ALA A 25 21.17 -28.25 -7.86
N PHE A 26 21.02 -27.03 -8.37
CA PHE A 26 21.84 -25.87 -8.00
C PHE A 26 21.76 -25.60 -6.49
N LEU A 27 20.54 -25.46 -5.94
CA LEU A 27 20.35 -25.19 -4.51
C LEU A 27 20.93 -26.29 -3.61
N LYS A 28 20.77 -27.56 -4.00
CA LYS A 28 21.37 -28.69 -3.27
C LYS A 28 22.90 -28.62 -3.28
N LYS A 29 23.51 -28.32 -4.42
CA LYS A 29 24.96 -28.17 -4.53
C LYS A 29 25.47 -26.98 -3.71
N CYS A 30 24.78 -25.84 -3.73
CA CYS A 30 25.11 -24.70 -2.86
C CYS A 30 25.05 -25.08 -1.38
N LYS A 31 24.05 -25.89 -0.98
CA LYS A 31 23.93 -26.40 0.39
C LYS A 31 25.13 -27.28 0.77
N GLU A 32 25.46 -28.24 -0.08
CA GLU A 32 26.58 -29.17 0.14
C GLU A 32 27.93 -28.45 0.20
N ALA A 33 28.10 -27.40 -0.61
CA ALA A 33 29.29 -26.56 -0.63
C ALA A 33 29.36 -25.53 0.51
N GLY A 34 28.30 -25.38 1.33
CA GLY A 34 28.24 -24.38 2.39
C GLY A 34 28.01 -22.94 1.91
N LEU A 35 27.64 -22.73 0.65
CA LEU A 35 27.51 -21.41 -0.01
C LEU A 35 26.09 -20.83 0.04
N LEU A 36 25.15 -21.50 0.71
CA LEU A 36 23.77 -20.99 0.80
C LEU A 36 23.70 -19.64 1.52
N SER A 37 24.47 -19.48 2.60
CA SER A 37 24.47 -18.22 3.36
C SER A 37 24.96 -17.07 2.48
N ASP A 38 26.08 -17.25 1.77
CA ASP A 38 26.64 -16.24 0.87
C ASP A 38 25.66 -15.88 -0.26
N LEU A 39 24.97 -16.88 -0.82
CA LEU A 39 23.95 -16.66 -1.85
C LEU A 39 22.79 -15.80 -1.34
N PHE A 40 22.27 -16.09 -0.15
CA PHE A 40 21.18 -15.31 0.43
C PHE A 40 21.63 -13.92 0.87
N GLU A 41 22.84 -13.78 1.39
CA GLU A 41 23.42 -12.48 1.75
C GLU A 41 23.56 -11.58 0.52
N GLU A 42 24.00 -12.12 -0.61
CA GLU A 42 24.08 -11.36 -1.87
C GLU A 42 22.69 -10.95 -2.39
N ILE A 43 21.68 -11.81 -2.24
CA ILE A 43 20.28 -11.47 -2.57
C ILE A 43 19.77 -10.34 -1.67
N LEU A 44 20.00 -10.43 -0.35
CA LEU A 44 19.61 -9.39 0.60
C LEU A 44 20.32 -8.06 0.30
N ARG A 45 21.61 -8.11 -0.02
CA ARG A 45 22.40 -6.94 -0.41
C ARG A 45 21.81 -6.27 -1.66
N LYS A 46 21.42 -7.05 -2.68
CA LYS A 46 20.73 -6.52 -3.87
C LYS A 46 19.38 -5.89 -3.52
N LEU A 47 18.62 -6.51 -2.63
CA LEU A 47 17.33 -5.97 -2.20
C LEU A 47 17.50 -4.63 -1.47
N HIS A 48 18.52 -4.50 -0.62
CA HIS A 48 18.87 -3.22 0.01
C HIS A 48 19.25 -2.15 -1.01
N LEU A 49 20.06 -2.48 -2.03
CA LEU A 49 20.39 -1.53 -3.09
C LEU A 49 19.16 -1.06 -3.87
N ILE A 50 18.23 -1.96 -4.14
CA ILE A 50 16.96 -1.60 -4.80
C ILE A 50 16.17 -0.64 -3.92
N HIS A 51 16.07 -0.92 -2.61
CA HIS A 51 15.41 -0.02 -1.66
C HIS A 51 16.07 1.36 -1.66
N ASP A 52 17.39 1.44 -1.52
CA ASP A 52 18.10 2.72 -1.46
C ASP A 52 17.90 3.52 -2.74
N ARG A 53 17.97 2.84 -3.90
CA ARG A 53 17.68 3.43 -5.21
C ARG A 53 16.22 3.89 -5.34
N ILE A 54 15.23 3.24 -4.73
CA ILE A 54 13.85 3.75 -4.71
C ILE A 54 13.73 5.02 -3.86
N MET A 55 14.48 5.10 -2.76
CA MET A 55 14.40 6.22 -1.81
C MET A 55 15.15 7.47 -2.26
N GLU A 56 16.00 7.37 -3.29
CA GLU A 56 16.69 8.51 -3.89
C GLU A 56 15.72 9.45 -4.63
N GLU A 57 15.85 10.77 -4.43
CA GLU A 57 15.00 11.78 -5.10
C GLU A 57 15.24 11.85 -6.61
N THR A 58 16.37 11.33 -7.11
CA THR A 58 16.79 11.38 -8.51
C THR A 58 16.33 10.18 -9.34
N THR A 59 15.60 9.24 -8.75
CA THR A 59 15.23 7.98 -9.38
C THR A 59 14.30 8.21 -10.56
N SER A 60 14.69 7.68 -11.72
CA SER A 60 13.96 7.88 -12.96
C SER A 60 12.81 6.88 -13.12
N GLU A 61 11.83 7.19 -13.97
CA GLU A 61 10.73 6.27 -14.30
C GLU A 61 11.25 4.93 -14.85
N SER A 62 12.31 4.96 -15.67
CA SER A 62 12.94 3.75 -16.18
C SER A 62 13.58 2.90 -15.08
N ASP A 63 14.08 3.52 -14.01
CA ASP A 63 14.60 2.77 -12.86
C ASP A 63 13.47 2.01 -12.15
N TYR A 64 12.31 2.66 -11.98
CA TYR A 64 11.13 2.02 -11.42
C TYR A 64 10.62 0.87 -12.28
N GLU A 65 10.65 1.00 -13.61
CA GLU A 65 10.24 -0.07 -14.52
C GLU A 65 11.17 -1.29 -14.44
N GLU A 66 12.50 -1.07 -14.44
CA GLU A 66 13.49 -2.14 -14.31
C GLU A 66 13.36 -2.86 -12.96
N ILE A 67 13.26 -2.08 -11.88
CA ILE A 67 13.11 -2.58 -10.53
C ILE A 67 11.80 -3.34 -10.38
N GLY A 68 10.70 -2.78 -10.90
CA GLY A 68 9.38 -3.38 -10.87
C GLY A 68 9.39 -4.74 -11.57
N THR A 69 9.84 -4.79 -12.81
CA THR A 69 9.93 -6.06 -13.55
C THR A 69 10.76 -7.09 -12.79
N SER A 70 11.90 -6.69 -12.23
CA SER A 70 12.80 -7.59 -11.50
C SER A 70 12.22 -8.13 -10.17
N LEU A 71 11.49 -7.31 -9.43
CA LEU A 71 10.89 -7.68 -8.14
C LEU A 71 9.58 -8.46 -8.33
N PHE A 72 8.69 -7.96 -9.19
CA PHE A 72 7.32 -8.47 -9.31
C PHE A 72 7.23 -9.74 -10.17
N ASP A 73 8.22 -10.04 -11.02
CA ASP A 73 8.28 -11.33 -11.74
C ASP A 73 8.71 -12.51 -10.83
N CYS A 74 9.12 -12.21 -9.59
CA CYS A 74 9.55 -13.22 -8.64
C CYS A 74 8.38 -13.61 -7.71
N ARG A 75 7.92 -14.87 -7.83
CA ARG A 75 6.83 -15.45 -7.01
C ARG A 75 7.00 -15.30 -5.50
N LEU A 76 8.24 -15.14 -5.01
CA LEU A 76 8.50 -14.88 -3.58
C LEU A 76 7.85 -13.57 -3.09
N PHE A 77 7.74 -12.58 -3.97
CA PHE A 77 7.12 -11.31 -3.63
C PHE A 77 5.58 -11.36 -3.71
N GLU A 78 5.00 -12.25 -4.54
CA GLU A 78 3.53 -12.46 -4.60
C GLU A 78 2.92 -12.74 -3.21
N ASP A 79 3.50 -13.66 -2.45
CA ASP A 79 3.02 -14.02 -1.11
C ASP A 79 3.18 -12.85 -0.10
N THR A 80 4.21 -12.02 -0.28
CA THR A 80 4.44 -10.85 0.58
C THR A 80 3.38 -9.76 0.35
N PHE A 81 2.85 -9.64 -0.87
CA PHE A 81 1.83 -8.64 -1.19
C PHE A 81 0.48 -8.91 -0.53
N VAL A 82 0.14 -10.17 -0.27
CA VAL A 82 -1.09 -10.50 0.47
C VAL A 82 -1.08 -9.85 1.86
N HIS A 83 0.03 -10.01 2.59
CA HIS A 83 0.20 -9.37 3.89
C HIS A 83 0.29 -7.84 3.81
N PHE A 84 0.92 -7.32 2.76
CA PHE A 84 0.96 -5.88 2.54
C PHE A 84 -0.42 -5.29 2.25
N GLN A 85 -1.26 -6.01 1.50
CA GLN A 85 -2.63 -5.63 1.22
C GLN A 85 -3.46 -5.58 2.51
N GLU A 86 -3.33 -6.55 3.41
CA GLU A 86 -3.96 -6.50 4.73
C GLU A 86 -3.54 -5.26 5.54
N ALA A 87 -2.24 -4.92 5.52
CA ALA A 87 -1.73 -3.73 6.19
C ALA A 87 -2.25 -2.43 5.57
N LEU A 88 -2.38 -2.38 4.23
CA LEU A 88 -2.96 -1.24 3.52
C LEU A 88 -4.43 -1.04 3.91
N GLU A 89 -5.25 -2.09 3.84
CA GLU A 89 -6.67 -2.04 4.21
C GLU A 89 -6.86 -1.59 5.66
N LYS A 90 -6.03 -2.11 6.57
CA LYS A 90 -6.04 -1.68 7.98
C LYS A 90 -5.74 -0.19 8.13
N ASN A 91 -4.74 0.32 7.43
CA ASN A 91 -4.37 1.74 7.51
C ASN A 91 -5.47 2.63 6.93
N ILE A 92 -6.08 2.24 5.80
CA ILE A 92 -7.21 2.96 5.20
C ILE A 92 -8.34 3.06 6.22
N HIS A 93 -8.75 1.94 6.80
CA HIS A 93 -9.82 1.90 7.78
C HIS A 93 -9.53 2.81 9.00
N GLN A 94 -8.30 2.79 9.50
CA GLN A 94 -7.88 3.65 10.61
C GLN A 94 -7.99 5.15 10.26
N PHE A 95 -7.62 5.53 9.04
CA PHE A 95 -7.75 6.91 8.59
C PHE A 95 -9.21 7.33 8.38
N GLU A 96 -10.06 6.43 7.89
CA GLU A 96 -11.51 6.66 7.76
C GLU A 96 -12.17 6.87 9.13
N GLU A 97 -11.86 6.03 10.12
CA GLU A 97 -12.36 6.20 11.49
C GLU A 97 -11.95 7.56 12.07
N LYS A 98 -10.68 7.93 11.90
CA LYS A 98 -10.17 9.22 12.35
C LYS A 98 -10.85 10.38 11.64
N GLN A 99 -11.10 10.26 10.34
CA GLN A 99 -11.82 11.27 9.57
C GLN A 99 -13.25 11.44 10.08
N GLN A 100 -13.93 10.34 10.40
CA GLN A 100 -15.30 10.35 10.93
C GLN A 100 -15.35 11.00 12.32
N GLN A 101 -14.41 10.67 13.22
CA GLN A 101 -14.31 11.32 14.54
C GLN A 101 -14.13 12.84 14.43
N LEU A 102 -13.23 13.29 13.56
CA LEU A 102 -13.01 14.72 13.33
C LEU A 102 -14.27 15.42 12.79
N LYS A 103 -15.05 14.74 11.95
CA LYS A 103 -16.31 15.27 11.44
C LYS A 103 -17.34 15.46 12.56
N GLU A 104 -17.48 14.49 13.45
CA GLU A 104 -18.38 14.56 14.62
C GLU A 104 -17.98 15.69 15.57
N GLU A 105 -16.68 15.85 15.86
CA GLU A 105 -16.19 16.97 16.67
C GLU A 105 -16.51 18.33 16.03
N ILE A 106 -16.36 18.45 14.71
CA ILE A 106 -16.73 19.67 13.98
C ILE A 106 -18.23 19.95 14.09
N GLU A 107 -19.09 18.94 13.94
CA GLU A 107 -20.54 19.10 14.08
C GLU A 107 -20.92 19.56 15.50
N LEU A 108 -20.31 18.98 16.54
CA LEU A 108 -20.52 19.41 17.93
C LEU A 108 -20.11 20.86 18.16
N LEU A 109 -18.97 21.28 17.62
CA LEU A 109 -18.50 22.66 17.73
C LEU A 109 -19.41 23.63 16.98
N GLN A 110 -19.97 23.23 15.83
CA GLN A 110 -20.94 24.02 15.09
C GLN A 110 -22.25 24.18 15.86
N ASP A 111 -22.77 23.11 16.47
CA ASP A 111 -23.97 23.16 17.30
C ASP A 111 -23.78 24.03 18.54
N LEU A 112 -22.63 23.91 19.21
CA LEU A 112 -22.27 24.78 20.33
C LEU A 112 -22.21 26.25 19.91
N LYS A 113 -21.62 26.55 18.75
CA LYS A 113 -21.61 27.91 18.18
C LYS A 113 -23.03 28.45 18.00
N GLN A 114 -23.93 27.64 17.43
CA GLN A 114 -25.32 28.02 17.19
C GLN A 114 -26.09 28.25 18.51
N THR A 115 -25.85 27.39 19.50
CA THR A 115 -26.40 27.52 20.85
C THR A 115 -25.94 28.83 21.50
N LEU A 116 -24.65 29.15 21.41
CA LEU A 116 -24.10 30.40 21.95
C LEU A 116 -24.71 31.64 21.29
N CYS A 117 -24.87 31.63 19.96
CA CYS A 117 -25.52 32.72 19.22
C CYS A 117 -26.97 32.93 19.70
N SER A 118 -27.72 31.84 19.92
CA SER A 118 -29.11 31.90 20.43
C SER A 118 -29.19 32.48 21.85
N VAL A 119 -28.25 32.11 22.73
CA VAL A 119 -28.15 32.65 24.10
C VAL A 119 -27.80 34.14 24.12
N GLN A 120 -26.93 34.59 23.21
CA GLN A 120 -26.57 36.02 23.11
C GLN A 120 -27.72 36.86 22.53
N GLY A 121 -28.36 36.42 21.44
CA GLY A 121 -29.48 37.15 20.83
C GLY A 121 -30.68 37.36 21.78
N ASN A 122 -30.95 36.41 22.68
CA ASN A 122 -31.99 36.56 23.70
C ASN A 122 -31.64 37.58 24.80
N ARG A 123 -30.37 37.92 24.99
CA ARG A 123 -29.93 38.90 26.00
C ARG A 123 -30.15 40.34 25.56
N ASP A 124 -30.08 40.60 24.26
CA ASP A 124 -30.30 41.92 23.66
C ASP A 124 -31.79 42.33 23.72
N HIS A 125 -32.71 41.36 23.79
CA HIS A 125 -34.15 41.62 23.93
C HIS A 125 -34.64 41.87 25.37
N ARG A 126 -33.85 41.54 26.40
CA ARG A 126 -34.23 41.74 27.81
C ARG A 126 -33.79 43.11 28.37
N SER A 127 -33.12 43.93 27.56
CA SER A 127 -32.65 45.26 27.92
C SER A 127 -33.54 46.37 27.33
N SER A 128 -34.87 46.24 27.46
CA SER A 128 -35.76 47.38 27.27
C SER A 128 -35.84 48.14 28.61
N PRO A 129 -35.32 49.38 28.71
CA PRO A 129 -35.56 50.20 29.89
C PRO A 129 -37.07 50.44 29.97
N THR A 130 -37.67 50.10 31.11
CA THR A 130 -39.04 50.49 31.44
C THR A 130 -39.11 52.01 31.37
N SER A 131 -39.58 52.56 30.25
CA SER A 131 -39.90 53.98 30.11
C SER A 131 -41.06 54.28 31.07
N MET A 132 -40.71 54.76 32.26
CA MET A 132 -41.65 55.37 33.20
C MET A 132 -42.27 56.59 32.51
N SER A 133 -43.53 56.44 32.09
CA SER A 133 -44.36 57.52 31.57
C SER A 133 -44.48 58.61 32.64
N SER A 134 -43.83 59.75 32.39
CA SER A 134 -43.99 60.95 33.20
C SER A 134 -45.27 61.67 32.77
N LEU A 135 -46.30 61.60 33.62
CA LEU A 135 -47.48 62.46 33.60
C LEU A 135 -47.08 63.90 33.87
N SER A 136 -47.23 64.81 32.90
CA SER A 136 -47.28 66.29 33.01
C SER A 136 -47.64 66.82 31.62
N SER A 137 -48.63 67.70 31.36
CA SER A 137 -49.58 68.49 32.14
C SER A 137 -50.84 68.70 31.28
#